data_AF-T1D1Y4-F1
#
_entry.id   AF-T1D1Y4-F1
#
_cell.length_a   1.000
_cell.length_b   1.000
_cell.length_c   1.000
_cell.angle_alpha   90.00
_cell.angle_beta   90.00
_cell.angle_gamma   90.00
#
_symmetry.space_group_name_H-M   'P 1'
#
loop_
_entity.id
_entity.type
_entity.pdbx_description
1 polymer ?
#
loop_
_entity_poly.entity_id
_entity_poly.type
_entity_poly.pdbx_seq_one_letter_code
_entity_poly.pdbx_strand_id
1 'polypeptide(L)'
;MKYTTENDFIILKIETGDDVFKTMKDLVSSEKITSGIVLSGIGMINNGRVGYLNVDKYVEMTFEEPREVVSFSGSISENEPIFHIHGLLQIFAIILREDISFRVLRPQ
;
A
#
# COMPACT_ATOMS: atom_id res chain seq x y z
N MET A 1 11.61 -2.18 9.01
CA MET A 1 10.30 -2.89 9.17
C MET A 1 10.04 -3.41 10.59
N LYS A 2 8.76 -3.40 11.01
CA LYS A 2 8.23 -4.11 12.20
C LYS A 2 6.91 -4.77 11.81
N TYR A 3 6.58 -5.95 12.32
CA TYR A 3 5.28 -6.56 12.09
C TYR A 3 4.83 -7.38 13.30
N THR A 4 3.52 -7.64 13.36
CA THR A 4 2.92 -8.62 14.26
C THR A 4 2.00 -9.54 13.47
N THR A 5 1.81 -10.75 13.97
CA THR A 5 0.86 -11.72 13.44
C THR A 5 -0.30 -11.87 14.41
N GLU A 6 -1.52 -11.88 13.90
CA GLU A 6 -2.74 -12.08 14.68
C GLU A 6 -3.71 -12.94 13.86
N ASN A 7 -3.92 -14.19 14.29
CA ASN A 7 -4.65 -15.20 13.53
C ASN A 7 -4.08 -15.32 12.10
N ASP A 8 -4.92 -15.11 11.08
CA ASP A 8 -4.54 -15.15 9.67
C ASP A 8 -4.06 -13.78 9.13
N PHE A 9 -3.92 -12.78 10.00
CA PHE A 9 -3.50 -11.43 9.62
C PHE A 9 -2.04 -11.17 9.98
N ILE A 10 -1.37 -10.45 9.09
CA ILE A 10 -0.07 -9.84 9.35
C ILE A 10 -0.22 -8.33 9.26
N ILE A 11 0.14 -7.64 10.34
CA ILE A 11 0.13 -6.18 10.40
C ILE A 11 1.57 -5.71 10.24
N LEU A 12 1.91 -5.20 9.06
CA LEU A 12 3.24 -4.71 8.70
C LEU A 12 3.32 -3.19 8.85
N LYS A 13 4.32 -2.72 9.59
CA LYS A 13 4.79 -1.34 9.59
C LYS A 13 6.11 -1.23 8.82
N ILE A 14 6.09 -0.46 7.75
CA ILE A 14 7.27 -0.09 6.97
C ILE A 14 7.83 1.22 7.55
N GLU A 15 9.14 1.31 7.73
CA GLU A 15 9.77 2.49 8.34
C GLU A 15 10.16 3.52 7.27
N THR A 16 10.27 4.79 7.66
CA THR A 16 10.64 5.87 6.74
C THR A 16 11.97 5.59 6.06
N GLY A 17 11.98 5.64 4.73
CA GLY A 17 13.17 5.40 3.90
C GLY A 17 13.32 3.95 3.43
N ASP A 18 12.54 3.01 3.96
CA ASP A 18 12.50 1.64 3.45
C ASP A 18 11.78 1.61 2.08
N ASP A 19 12.25 0.73 1.18
CA ASP A 19 11.52 0.42 -0.05
C ASP A 19 10.33 -0.49 0.27
N VAL A 20 9.13 -0.06 -0.14
CA VAL A 20 7.86 -0.73 0.20
C VAL A 20 7.83 -2.16 -0.33
N PHE A 21 8.09 -2.37 -1.61
CA PHE A 21 7.97 -3.68 -2.25
C PHE A 21 9.06 -4.65 -1.81
N LYS A 22 10.28 -4.16 -1.63
CA LYS A 22 11.37 -4.95 -1.06
C LYS A 22 11.03 -5.40 0.35
N THR A 23 10.55 -4.49 1.19
CA THR A 23 10.16 -4.82 2.58
C THR A 23 9.03 -5.86 2.62
N MET A 24 8.02 -5.71 1.77
CA MET A 24 6.96 -6.72 1.64
C MET A 24 7.49 -8.06 1.13
N LYS A 25 8.42 -8.06 0.16
CA LYS A 25 9.04 -9.29 -0.37
C LYS A 25 9.85 -10.03 0.69
N ASP A 26 10.61 -9.29 1.49
CA ASP A 26 11.39 -9.83 2.60
C ASP A 26 10.47 -10.49 3.64
N LEU A 27 9.34 -9.84 3.99
CA LEU A 27 8.33 -10.41 4.88
C LEU A 27 7.67 -11.67 4.30
N VAL A 28 7.22 -11.62 3.05
CA VAL A 28 6.59 -12.77 2.36
C VAL A 28 7.54 -13.96 2.32
N SER A 29 8.82 -13.73 2.04
CA SER A 29 9.84 -14.78 2.07
C SER A 29 10.11 -15.31 3.47
N SER A 30 10.22 -14.44 4.49
CA SER A 30 10.52 -14.88 5.86
C SER A 30 9.40 -15.71 6.47
N GLU A 31 8.15 -15.33 6.20
CA GLU A 31 6.95 -16.02 6.67
C GLU A 31 6.50 -17.16 5.74
N LYS A 32 7.22 -17.40 4.63
CA LYS A 32 6.91 -18.45 3.64
C LYS A 32 5.48 -18.36 3.10
N ILE A 33 5.00 -17.14 2.87
CA ILE A 33 3.66 -16.87 2.35
C ILE A 33 3.65 -17.21 0.85
N THR A 34 2.87 -18.20 0.45
CA THR A 34 2.74 -18.59 -0.97
C THR A 34 1.59 -17.85 -1.66
N SER A 35 0.55 -17.45 -0.93
CA SER A 35 -0.54 -16.66 -1.48
C SER A 35 -1.24 -15.88 -0.38
N GLY A 36 -1.91 -14.79 -0.75
CA GLY A 36 -2.64 -13.98 0.21
C GLY A 36 -3.25 -12.73 -0.42
N ILE A 37 -3.90 -11.94 0.42
CA ILE A 37 -4.52 -10.68 0.04
C ILE A 37 -3.92 -9.57 0.89
N VAL A 38 -3.42 -8.52 0.24
CA VAL A 38 -3.15 -7.24 0.89
C VAL A 38 -4.48 -6.53 1.01
N LEU A 39 -5.10 -6.62 2.19
CA LEU A 39 -6.45 -6.08 2.42
C LEU A 39 -6.48 -4.56 2.33
N SER A 40 -5.52 -3.92 2.99
CA SER A 40 -5.41 -2.46 3.03
C SER A 40 -4.03 -2.05 3.51
N GLY A 41 -3.55 -0.92 2.99
CA GLY A 41 -2.41 -0.18 3.49
C GLY A 41 -2.64 1.31 3.30
N ILE A 42 -2.11 2.09 4.23
CA ILE A 42 -2.10 3.55 4.20
C ILE A 42 -0.72 4.03 4.68
N GLY A 43 -0.35 5.25 4.29
CA GLY A 43 0.91 5.86 4.73
C GLY A 43 1.37 6.93 3.76
N MET A 44 2.66 7.22 3.75
CA MET A 44 3.27 8.21 2.87
C MET A 44 4.48 7.60 2.18
N ILE A 45 4.66 7.91 0.90
CA ILE A 45 5.84 7.57 0.11
C ILE A 45 6.50 8.84 -0.41
N ASN A 46 7.82 8.86 -0.48
CA ASN A 46 8.57 10.05 -0.90
C ASN A 46 8.64 10.22 -2.42
N ASN A 47 8.61 9.11 -3.15
CA ASN A 47 8.64 9.04 -4.61
C ASN A 47 8.07 7.68 -5.03
N GLY A 48 7.89 7.48 -6.33
CA GLY A 48 7.47 6.18 -6.82
C GLY A 48 7.07 6.18 -8.28
N ARG A 49 6.57 5.02 -8.71
CA ARG A 49 6.07 4.77 -10.06
C ARG A 49 4.71 4.10 -9.99
N VAL A 50 3.77 4.64 -10.76
CA VAL A 50 2.44 4.06 -10.95
C VAL A 50 2.20 3.85 -12.44
N GLY A 51 1.29 2.96 -12.80
CA GLY A 51 0.92 2.77 -14.18
C GLY A 51 -0.52 2.35 -14.35
N TYR A 52 -1.00 2.47 -15.58
CA TYR A 52 -2.32 2.02 -15.99
C TYR A 52 -2.25 1.37 -17.36
N LEU A 53 -3.13 0.40 -17.61
CA LEU A 53 -3.26 -0.24 -18.91
C LEU A 53 -4.06 0.66 -19.86
N ASN A 54 -3.42 1.11 -20.93
CA ASN A 54 -4.04 1.87 -22.00
C ASN A 54 -4.16 1.01 -23.27
N VAL A 55 -5.36 0.47 -23.50
CA VAL A 55 -5.68 -0.48 -24.58
C VAL A 55 -4.78 -1.72 -24.48
N ASP A 56 -3.62 -1.71 -25.14
CA ASP A 56 -2.66 -2.82 -25.16
C ASP A 56 -1.27 -2.42 -24.61
N LYS A 57 -1.13 -1.21 -24.06
CA LYS A 57 0.14 -0.67 -23.57
C LYS A 57 0.04 -0.27 -22.12
N TYR A 58 1.00 -0.74 -21.32
CA TYR A 58 1.15 -0.26 -19.95
C TYR A 58 1.84 1.10 -19.96
N VAL A 59 1.17 2.13 -19.45
CA VAL A 59 1.69 3.50 -19.37
C VAL A 59 2.14 3.74 -17.95
N GLU A 60 3.42 4.07 -17.77
CA GLU A 60 4.01 4.36 -16.47
C GLU A 60 4.16 5.88 -16.26
N MET A 61 3.99 6.31 -15.02
CA MET A 61 4.22 7.66 -14.55
C MET A 61 5.08 7.59 -13.30
N THR A 62 6.15 8.37 -13.26
CA THR A 62 7.01 8.53 -12.08
C THR A 62 6.73 9.86 -11.41
N PHE A 63 6.94 9.92 -10.10
CA PHE A 63 6.88 11.16 -9.32
C PHE A 63 7.99 11.15 -8.28
N GLU A 64 8.57 12.31 -8.03
CA GLU A 64 9.69 12.48 -7.08
C GLU A 64 9.25 13.24 -5.82
N GLU A 65 7.99 13.70 -5.79
CA GLU A 65 7.41 14.43 -4.67
C GLU A 65 6.68 13.48 -3.71
N PRO A 66 6.67 13.78 -2.39
CA PRO A 66 5.93 12.98 -1.43
C PRO A 66 4.43 12.92 -1.74
N ARG A 67 3.83 11.73 -1.57
CA ARG A 67 2.40 11.49 -1.74
C ARG A 67 1.86 10.62 -0.61
N GLU A 68 0.65 10.94 -0.17
CA GLU A 68 -0.09 10.11 0.77
C GLU A 68 -0.72 8.93 0.02
N VAL A 69 -0.46 7.72 0.51
CA VAL A 69 -1.10 6.47 0.10
C VAL A 69 -2.40 6.36 0.89
N VAL A 70 -3.52 6.65 0.24
CA VAL A 70 -4.86 6.59 0.88
C VAL A 70 -5.52 5.24 0.72
N SER A 71 -5.05 4.44 -0.24
CA SER A 71 -5.45 3.05 -0.43
C SER A 71 -4.31 2.27 -1.06
N PHE A 72 -4.11 1.05 -0.59
CA PHE A 72 -3.13 0.09 -1.10
C PHE A 72 -3.70 -1.30 -0.86
N SER A 73 -4.06 -2.01 -1.92
CA SER A 73 -4.69 -3.33 -1.80
C SER A 73 -4.35 -4.20 -3.00
N GLY A 74 -4.44 -5.51 -2.85
CA GLY A 74 -4.14 -6.42 -3.94
C GLY A 74 -3.88 -7.84 -3.48
N SER A 75 -3.19 -8.62 -4.32
CA SER A 75 -2.91 -10.03 -4.06
C SER A 75 -1.41 -10.33 -4.01
N ILE A 76 -1.09 -11.38 -3.25
CA ILE A 76 0.21 -12.03 -3.19
C ILE A 76 0.09 -13.38 -3.89
N SER A 77 1.01 -13.70 -4.79
CA SER A 77 1.10 -15.00 -5.46
C SER A 77 2.47 -15.63 -5.29
N GLU A 78 2.52 -16.95 -5.46
CA GLU A 78 3.74 -17.75 -5.37
C GLU A 78 4.66 -17.51 -6.58
N ASN A 79 4.05 -17.24 -7.74
CA ASN A 79 4.75 -17.00 -9.01
C ASN A 79 4.78 -15.50 -9.34
N GLU A 80 5.69 -15.14 -10.24
CA GLU A 80 5.79 -13.76 -10.74
C GLU A 80 4.57 -13.37 -11.61
N PRO A 81 4.05 -12.13 -11.49
CA PRO A 81 4.47 -11.12 -10.51
C PRO A 81 4.00 -11.47 -9.09
N ILE A 82 4.92 -11.50 -8.10
CA ILE A 82 4.59 -11.87 -6.71
C ILE A 82 3.51 -10.96 -6.11
N PHE A 83 3.51 -9.68 -6.49
CA PHE A 83 2.55 -8.69 -6.02
C PHE A 83 1.75 -8.13 -7.19
N HIS A 84 0.43 -8.15 -7.06
CA HIS A 84 -0.48 -7.40 -7.93
C HIS A 84 -1.24 -6.40 -7.08
N ILE A 85 -0.73 -5.16 -7.03
CA ILE A 85 -1.21 -4.11 -6.13
C ILE A 85 -1.84 -2.97 -6.91
N HIS A 86 -2.95 -2.47 -6.39
CA HIS A 86 -3.63 -1.26 -6.81
C HIS A 86 -3.62 -0.27 -5.64
N GLY A 87 -3.58 1.01 -5.94
CA GLY A 87 -3.55 2.03 -4.91
C GLY A 87 -4.02 3.39 -5.38
N LEU A 88 -4.32 4.23 -4.41
CA LEU A 88 -4.71 5.62 -4.60
C LEU A 88 -3.67 6.50 -3.91
N LEU A 89 -3.14 7.46 -4.66
CA LEU A 89 -2.18 8.45 -4.18
C LEU A 89 -2.84 9.82 -4.17
N GLN A 90 -2.81 10.47 -3.01
CA GLN A 90 -3.31 11.83 -2.87
C GLN A 90 -2.16 12.82 -3.10
N ILE A 91 -2.43 13.78 -4.00
CA ILE A 91 -1.50 14.88 -4.33
C ILE A 91 -1.81 16.11 -3.47
N PHE A 92 -3.09 16.43 -3.29
CA PHE A 92 -3.53 17.58 -2.53
C PHE A 92 -4.12 17.14 -1.20
N ALA A 93 -3.58 17.66 -0.10
CA ALA A 93 -4.25 17.59 1.19
C ALA A 93 -5.31 18.69 1.27
N ILE A 94 -6.53 18.32 1.69
CA ILE A 94 -7.56 19.30 2.00
C ILE A 94 -7.19 19.94 3.35
N ILE A 95 -6.83 21.23 3.32
CA ILE A 95 -6.65 22.02 4.54
C ILE A 95 -8.00 22.63 4.89
N LEU A 96 -8.72 21.97 5.80
CA LEU A 96 -10.00 22.45 6.29
C LEU A 96 -9.79 23.66 7.20
N ARG A 97 -10.56 24.73 6.96
CA ARG A 97 -10.57 25.94 7.81
C ARG A 97 -11.76 26.02 8.77
N GLU A 98 -12.67 25.06 8.71
CA GLU A 98 -13.85 24.93 9.58
C GLU A 98 -14.03 23.47 10.04
N ASP A 99 -14.73 23.28 11.16
CA ASP A 99 -14.89 21.98 11.83
C ASP A 99 -15.72 20.99 11.00
N ILE A 100 -15.07 19.99 10.39
CA ILE A 100 -15.78 18.83 9.85
C ILE A 100 -16.02 17.83 10.98
N SER A 101 -17.30 17.55 11.24
CA SER A 101 -17.72 16.50 12.18
C SER A 101 -17.88 15.17 11.46
N PHE A 102 -17.09 14.17 11.83
CA PHE A 102 -17.24 12.79 11.35
C PHE A 102 -17.98 11.94 12.38
N ARG A 103 -18.90 11.09 11.93
CA ARG A 103 -19.50 10.02 12.76
C ARG A 103 -18.80 8.71 12.44
N VAL A 104 -18.00 8.22 13.37
CA VAL A 104 -17.35 6.91 13.27
C VAL A 104 -18.27 5.87 13.91
N LEU A 105 -18.60 4.82 13.16
CA LEU A 105 -19.31 3.66 13.71
C LEU A 105 -18.37 2.93 14.68
N ARG A 106 -18.81 2.76 15.93
CA ARG A 106 -18.15 1.83 16.84
C ARG A 106 -18.64 0.41 16.52
N PRO A 107 -17.75 -0.59 16.39
CA PRO A 107 -18.17 -1.98 16.41
C PRO A 107 -18.87 -2.29 17.74
N GLN A 108 -19.99 -3.02 17.68
CA GLN A 108 -20.64 -3.63 18.85
C GLN A 108 -19.93 -4.93 19.23
#